data_AF-K8WRQ2-F1
#
_entry.id   AF-K8WRQ2-F1
#
_cell.length_a   1.000
_cell.length_b   1.000
_cell.length_c   1.000
_cell.angle_alpha   90.00
_cell.angle_beta   90.00
_cell.angle_gamma   90.00
#
_symmetry.space_group_name_H-M   'P 1'
#
loop_
_entity.id
_entity.type
_entity.pdbx_description
1 polymer ?
#
loop_
_entity_poly.entity_id
_entity_poly.type
_entity_poly.pdbx_seq_one_letter_code
_entity_poly.pdbx_strand_id
1 'polypeptide(L)'
;MDNNKRLAGSELDKYIESELLAMVREGIEHAPIKAATLHKRLLLKGYVTGSLSTLSTPNRKEMIRDYQKRQLNQMDMDINEIATLVNGRKANETYRKQALRMRNERDEMAKKLELNTMAVLDIINAVDLTTPIKVEDLLSPFLIRELRKAKK
;
A
#
# COMPACT_ATOMS: atom_id res chain seq x y z
N MET A 1 21.71 24.90 10.45
CA MET A 1 21.77 24.30 11.80
C MET A 1 22.53 22.99 11.68
N ASP A 2 23.85 23.06 11.83
CA ASP A 2 24.76 21.91 11.79
C ASP A 2 24.50 21.00 12.99
N ASN A 3 23.88 19.84 12.75
CA ASN A 3 23.81 18.76 13.73
C ASN A 3 24.50 17.53 13.14
N ASN A 4 25.81 17.63 12.91
CA ASN A 4 26.67 16.48 12.62
C ASN A 4 26.95 15.70 13.92
N LYS A 5 25.89 15.30 14.63
CA LYS A 5 25.98 14.52 15.86
C LYS A 5 26.06 13.05 15.46
N ARG A 6 27.29 12.53 15.38
CA ARG A 6 27.54 11.10 15.22
C ARG A 6 27.01 10.38 16.45
N LEU A 7 25.95 9.61 16.28
CA LEU A 7 25.36 8.84 17.36
C LEU A 7 26.01 7.45 17.40
N ALA A 8 26.40 7.02 18.59
CA ALA A 8 27.03 5.72 18.81
C ALA A 8 26.32 4.98 19.96
N GLY A 9 26.43 3.64 19.95
CA GLY A 9 25.86 2.81 21.01
C GLY A 9 24.33 2.86 21.09
N SER A 10 23.79 2.93 22.31
CA SER A 10 22.36 2.85 22.61
C SER A 10 21.55 4.04 22.10
N GLU A 11 22.17 5.21 21.93
CA GLU A 11 21.50 6.37 21.34
C GLU A 11 21.16 6.10 19.87
N LEU A 12 22.09 5.51 19.11
CA LEU A 12 21.84 5.17 17.71
C LEU A 12 20.68 4.15 17.57
N ASP A 13 20.55 3.21 18.50
CA ASP A 13 19.48 2.22 18.49
C ASP A 13 18.09 2.86 18.64
N LYS A 14 17.96 3.86 19.53
CA LYS A 14 16.70 4.62 19.70
C LYS A 14 16.32 5.40 18.44
N TYR A 15 17.31 6.01 17.78
CA TYR A 15 17.07 6.73 16.53
C TYR A 15 16.69 5.79 15.39
N ILE A 16 17.37 4.64 15.28
CA ILE A 16 17.01 3.57 14.34
C ILE A 16 15.55 3.15 14.56
N GLU A 17 15.14 2.92 15.80
CA GLU A 17 13.77 2.56 16.13
C GLU A 17 12.76 3.66 15.75
N SER A 18 13.08 4.92 16.07
CA SER A 18 12.21 6.04 15.70
C SER A 18 12.05 6.18 14.18
N GLU A 19 13.12 5.92 13.42
CA GLU A 19 13.10 5.96 11.96
C GLU A 19 12.29 4.80 11.39
N LEU A 20 12.46 3.59 11.95
CA LEU A 20 11.67 2.43 11.58
C LEU A 20 10.17 2.65 11.83
N LEU A 21 9.80 3.28 12.95
CA LEU A 21 8.42 3.67 13.22
C LEU A 21 7.89 4.68 12.20
N ALA A 22 8.70 5.66 11.80
CA ALA A 22 8.32 6.61 10.75
C ALA A 22 8.12 5.90 9.40
N MET A 23 9.01 4.98 9.02
CA MET A 23 8.88 4.17 7.81
C MET A 23 7.63 3.27 7.83
N VAL A 24 7.24 2.74 8.99
CA VAL A 24 5.98 1.99 9.12
C VAL A 24 4.78 2.91 8.86
N ARG A 25 4.77 4.14 9.40
CA ARG A 25 3.66 5.09 9.17
C ARG A 25 3.55 5.59 7.74
N GLU A 26 4.69 5.80 7.08
CA GLU A 26 4.74 6.22 5.67
C GLU A 26 4.30 5.10 4.72
N GLY A 27 4.34 3.85 5.17
CA GLY A 27 3.93 2.69 4.38
C GLY A 27 4.99 2.23 3.40
N ILE A 28 4.76 1.05 2.80
CA ILE A 28 5.74 0.41 1.92
C ILE A 28 5.96 1.18 0.61
N GLU A 29 4.95 1.93 0.15
CA GLU A 29 4.94 2.56 -1.17
C GLU A 29 5.99 3.67 -1.24
N HIS A 30 6.15 4.40 -0.13
CA HIS A 30 7.11 5.47 0.00
C HIS A 30 8.40 5.03 0.70
N ALA A 31 8.30 4.10 1.67
CA ALA A 31 9.41 3.76 2.54
C ALA A 31 9.50 2.25 2.85
N PRO A 32 9.90 1.42 1.87
CA PRO A 32 10.04 -0.02 2.11
C PRO A 32 11.18 -0.29 3.11
N ILE A 33 10.86 -0.96 4.21
CA ILE A 33 11.83 -1.28 5.26
C ILE A 33 12.78 -2.36 4.75
N LYS A 34 13.99 -1.92 4.39
CA LYS A 34 15.17 -2.74 4.08
C LYS A 34 16.37 -2.07 4.72
N ALA A 35 17.38 -2.86 5.10
CA ALA A 35 18.60 -2.32 5.70
C ALA A 35 19.25 -1.21 4.83
N ALA A 36 19.24 -1.38 3.50
CA ALA A 36 19.76 -0.38 2.57
C ALA A 36 18.93 0.92 2.54
N THR A 37 17.60 0.82 2.52
CA THR A 37 16.70 1.99 2.51
C THR A 37 16.80 2.76 3.83
N LEU A 38 16.82 2.05 4.95
CA LEU A 38 16.99 2.63 6.28
C LEU A 38 18.36 3.33 6.39
N HIS A 39 19.44 2.69 5.93
CA HIS A 39 20.77 3.30 5.91
C HIS A 39 20.82 4.60 5.11
N LYS A 40 20.22 4.64 3.91
CA LYS A 40 20.12 5.87 3.11
C LYS A 40 19.41 6.99 3.86
N ARG A 41 18.32 6.69 4.57
CA ARG A 41 17.58 7.70 5.37
C ARG A 41 18.42 8.20 6.55
N LEU A 42 19.09 7.30 7.25
CA LEU A 42 19.98 7.67 8.36
C LEU A 42 21.20 8.48 7.90
N LEU A 43 21.71 8.21 6.70
CA LEU A 43 22.78 8.98 6.06
C LEU A 43 22.31 10.40 5.66
N LEU A 44 21.14 10.50 5.04
CA LEU A 44 20.54 11.80 4.66
C LEU A 44 20.28 12.70 5.89
N LYS A 45 19.91 12.11 7.02
CA LYS A 45 19.70 12.83 8.28
C LYS A 45 21.00 13.11 9.06
N GLY A 46 22.14 12.63 8.59
CA GLY A 46 23.45 12.85 9.22
C GLY A 46 23.71 12.03 10.48
N TYR A 47 22.84 11.07 10.82
CA TYR A 47 22.99 10.24 12.04
C TYR A 47 24.08 9.17 11.89
N VAL A 48 24.35 8.74 10.66
CA VAL A 48 25.34 7.70 10.34
C VAL A 48 26.24 8.17 9.19
N THR A 49 27.56 8.08 9.36
CA THR A 49 28.55 8.39 8.31
C THR A 49 29.27 7.15 7.78
N GLY A 50 28.99 5.97 8.36
CA GLY A 50 29.63 4.70 8.02
C GLY A 50 28.89 3.91 6.94
N SER A 51 29.44 2.75 6.58
CA SER A 51 28.81 1.83 5.64
C SER A 51 27.64 1.06 6.27
N LEU A 52 26.97 0.23 5.47
CA LEU A 52 25.85 -0.62 5.87
C LEU A 52 26.20 -1.58 7.04
N SER A 53 27.50 -1.76 7.33
CA SER A 53 27.99 -2.53 8.48
C SER A 53 27.48 -2.00 9.82
N THR A 54 27.13 -0.71 9.91
CA THR A 54 26.54 -0.09 11.11
C THR A 54 25.18 -0.69 11.49
N LEU A 55 24.42 -1.20 10.52
CA LEU A 55 23.15 -1.91 10.72
C LEU A 55 23.31 -3.43 10.76
N SER A 56 24.54 -3.94 10.64
CA SER A 56 24.80 -5.37 10.48
C SER A 56 24.95 -6.15 11.79
N THR A 57 24.89 -5.47 12.94
CA THR A 57 24.88 -6.10 14.27
C THR A 57 23.63 -6.96 14.47
N PRO A 58 23.71 -8.10 15.19
CA PRO A 58 22.57 -9.01 15.41
C PRO A 58 21.30 -8.31 15.91
N ASN A 59 21.41 -7.47 16.95
CA ASN A 59 20.29 -6.75 17.54
C ASN A 59 19.57 -5.84 16.52
N ARG A 60 20.33 -5.01 15.79
CA ARG A 60 19.75 -4.12 14.75
C ARG A 60 19.14 -4.88 13.58
N LYS A 61 19.72 -6.03 13.20
CA LYS A 61 19.14 -6.90 12.16
C LYS A 61 17.80 -7.48 12.58
N GLU A 62 17.68 -7.92 13.83
CA GLU A 62 16.43 -8.42 14.39
C GLU A 62 15.37 -7.33 14.45
N MET A 63 15.73 -6.16 14.97
CA MET A 63 14.85 -4.98 14.98
C MET A 63 14.33 -4.63 13.58
N ILE A 64 15.21 -4.55 12.57
CA ILE A 64 14.80 -4.28 11.19
C ILE A 64 13.83 -5.35 10.68
N ARG A 65 14.07 -6.63 10.96
CA ARG A 65 13.18 -7.73 10.54
C ARG A 65 11.81 -7.64 11.18
N ASP A 66 11.74 -7.28 12.46
CA ASP A 66 10.46 -7.16 13.17
C ASP A 66 9.64 -5.98 12.64
N TYR A 67 10.27 -4.84 12.40
CA TYR A 67 9.60 -3.70 11.78
C TYR A 67 9.23 -3.96 10.32
N GLN A 68 10.04 -4.73 9.58
CA GLN A 68 9.69 -5.20 8.25
C GLN A 68 8.46 -6.11 8.28
N LYS A 69 8.37 -7.06 9.22
CA LYS A 69 7.16 -7.88 9.44
C LYS A 69 5.96 -7.01 9.78
N ARG A 70 6.10 -6.03 10.68
CA ARG A 70 5.01 -5.11 11.05
C ARG A 70 4.48 -4.33 9.84
N GLN A 71 5.37 -3.83 8.98
CA GLN A 71 4.98 -3.13 7.75
C GLN A 71 4.26 -4.06 6.76
N LEU A 72 4.66 -5.33 6.69
CA LEU A 72 4.04 -6.32 5.80
C LEU A 72 2.72 -6.87 6.35
N ASN A 73 2.57 -6.98 7.68
CA ASN A 73 1.32 -7.39 8.32
C ASN A 73 0.19 -6.35 8.16
N GLN A 74 0.52 -5.10 7.83
CA GLN A 74 -0.48 -4.10 7.44
C GLN A 74 -1.06 -4.34 6.05
N MET A 75 -0.45 -5.24 5.27
CA MET A 75 -1.00 -5.64 3.98
C MET A 75 -1.92 -6.84 4.14
N ASP A 76 -2.89 -6.93 3.23
CA ASP A 76 -3.72 -8.11 3.05
C ASP A 76 -2.94 -9.22 2.30
N MET A 77 -1.93 -9.77 2.98
CA MET A 77 -1.07 -10.85 2.50
C MET A 77 -1.14 -12.06 3.40
N ASP A 78 -1.01 -13.25 2.79
CA ASP A 78 -0.90 -14.48 3.54
C ASP A 78 0.42 -14.53 4.33
N ILE A 79 0.41 -15.25 5.45
CA ILE A 79 1.56 -15.41 6.35
C ILE A 79 2.76 -16.00 5.59
N ASN A 80 2.52 -16.89 4.62
CA ASN A 80 3.58 -17.47 3.81
C ASN A 80 4.22 -16.45 2.84
N GLU A 81 3.42 -15.54 2.28
CA GLU A 81 3.89 -14.45 1.41
C GLU A 81 4.71 -13.43 2.22
N ILE A 82 4.27 -13.12 3.44
CA ILE A 82 5.01 -12.27 4.37
C ILE A 82 6.37 -12.91 4.70
N ALA A 83 6.39 -14.22 4.97
CA ALA A 83 7.61 -14.94 5.26
C ALA A 83 8.61 -14.94 4.08
N THR A 84 8.16 -15.08 2.84
CA THR A 84 9.05 -15.00 1.66
C THR A 84 9.60 -13.58 1.47
N LEU A 85 8.79 -12.55 1.72
CA LEU A 85 9.20 -11.14 1.63
C LEU A 85 10.22 -10.75 2.70
N VAL A 86 10.02 -11.18 3.96
CA VAL A 86 10.94 -10.92 5.07
C VAL A 86 12.27 -11.65 4.89
N ASN A 87 12.22 -12.90 4.44
CA ASN A 87 13.42 -13.71 4.22
C ASN A 87 14.18 -13.33 2.94
N GLY A 88 13.63 -12.45 2.10
CA GLY A 88 14.25 -11.91 0.89
C GLY A 88 14.40 -12.92 -0.26
N ARG A 89 14.07 -14.20 -0.03
CA ARG A 89 14.07 -15.23 -1.07
C ARG A 89 12.77 -15.12 -1.86
N LYS A 90 12.88 -14.93 -3.18
CA LYS A 90 11.74 -14.81 -4.12
C LYS A 90 10.81 -13.60 -3.87
N ALA A 91 11.28 -12.55 -3.20
CA ALA A 91 10.44 -11.39 -2.91
C ALA A 91 9.82 -10.75 -4.17
N ASN A 92 10.59 -10.66 -5.27
CA ASN A 92 10.09 -10.17 -6.56
C ASN A 92 8.98 -11.05 -7.16
N GLU A 93 9.03 -12.37 -6.94
CA GLU A 93 7.99 -13.31 -7.40
C GLU A 93 6.70 -13.10 -6.61
N THR A 94 6.81 -12.95 -5.29
CA THR A 94 5.66 -12.67 -4.41
C THR A 94 4.97 -11.35 -4.77
N TYR A 95 5.74 -10.27 -4.94
CA TYR A 95 5.18 -8.99 -5.39
C TYR A 95 4.51 -9.10 -6.77
N ARG A 96 5.09 -9.87 -7.70
CA ARG A 96 4.50 -10.08 -9.03
C ARG A 96 3.18 -10.85 -8.95
N LYS A 97 3.10 -11.89 -8.11
CA LYS A 97 1.86 -12.66 -7.88
C LYS A 97 0.77 -11.78 -7.27
N GLN A 98 1.11 -10.96 -6.28
CA GLN A 98 0.18 -10.02 -5.68
C GLN A 98 -0.34 -9.01 -6.69
N ALA A 99 0.55 -8.40 -7.48
CA ALA A 99 0.15 -7.45 -8.52
C ALA A 99 -0.76 -8.09 -9.59
N LEU A 100 -0.59 -9.38 -9.87
CA LEU A 100 -1.47 -10.12 -10.77
C LEU A 100 -2.84 -10.37 -10.12
N ARG A 101 -2.88 -10.80 -8.86
CA ARG A 101 -4.12 -11.03 -8.10
C ARG A 101 -4.96 -9.75 -8.04
N MET A 102 -4.36 -8.63 -7.65
CA MET A 102 -5.03 -7.32 -7.58
C MET A 102 -5.58 -6.87 -8.94
N ARG A 103 -4.87 -7.14 -10.05
CA ARG A 103 -5.39 -6.84 -11.39
C ARG A 103 -6.60 -7.67 -11.73
N ASN A 104 -6.57 -8.97 -11.44
CA ASN A 104 -7.69 -9.86 -11.70
C ASN A 104 -8.94 -9.46 -10.88
N GLU A 105 -8.77 -9.13 -9.60
CA GLU A 105 -9.85 -8.66 -8.73
C GLU A 105 -10.45 -7.34 -9.24
N ARG A 106 -9.60 -6.39 -9.65
CA ARG A 106 -10.04 -5.14 -10.26
C ARG A 106 -10.86 -5.38 -11.52
N ASP A 107 -10.38 -6.26 -12.40
CA ASP A 107 -11.05 -6.57 -13.67
C ASP A 107 -12.41 -7.27 -13.42
N GLU A 108 -12.48 -8.15 -12.42
CA GLU A 108 -13.74 -8.77 -11.99
C GLU A 108 -14.72 -7.75 -11.40
N MET A 109 -14.24 -6.85 -10.52
CA MET A 109 -15.07 -5.80 -9.94
C MET A 109 -15.55 -4.80 -10.98
N ALA A 110 -14.72 -4.47 -11.98
CA ALA A 110 -15.11 -3.63 -13.10
C ALA A 110 -16.25 -4.26 -13.89
N LYS A 111 -16.17 -5.57 -14.16
CA LYS A 111 -17.24 -6.32 -14.85
C LYS A 111 -18.53 -6.36 -14.04
N LYS A 112 -18.45 -6.59 -12.73
CA LYS A 112 -19.63 -6.56 -11.84
C LYS A 112 -20.29 -5.18 -11.81
N LEU A 113 -19.48 -4.11 -11.76
CA LEU A 113 -19.97 -2.74 -11.80
C LEU A 113 -20.69 -2.45 -13.12
N GLU A 114 -20.12 -2.88 -14.25
CA GLU A 114 -20.73 -2.72 -15.57
C GLU A 114 -22.10 -3.41 -15.63
N LEU A 115 -22.17 -4.69 -15.24
CA LEU A 115 -23.42 -5.47 -15.22
C LEU A 115 -24.47 -4.84 -14.29
N ASN A 116 -24.07 -4.43 -13.09
CA ASN A 116 -24.96 -3.78 -12.14
C ASN A 116 -25.46 -2.43 -12.68
N THR A 117 -24.60 -1.68 -13.37
CA THR A 117 -24.98 -0.42 -14.00
C THR A 117 -26.01 -0.67 -15.08
N MET A 118 -25.81 -1.64 -15.98
CA MET A 118 -26.79 -2.01 -17.01
C MET A 118 -28.12 -2.43 -16.40
N ALA A 119 -28.11 -3.30 -15.40
CA ALA A 119 -29.34 -3.74 -14.73
C ALA A 119 -30.11 -2.56 -14.08
N VAL A 120 -29.39 -1.61 -13.47
CA VAL A 120 -30.01 -0.40 -12.90
C VAL A 120 -30.58 0.49 -14.01
N LEU A 121 -29.90 0.65 -15.15
CA LEU A 121 -30.44 1.39 -16.30
C LEU A 121 -31.72 0.76 -16.84
N ASP A 122 -31.78 -0.58 -16.91
CA ASP A 122 -32.97 -1.30 -17.35
C ASP A 122 -34.15 -1.08 -16.39
N ILE A 123 -33.90 -1.13 -15.08
CA ILE A 123 -34.90 -0.82 -14.06
C ILE A 123 -35.39 0.62 -14.21
N ILE A 124 -34.49 1.58 -14.42
CA ILE A 124 -34.85 2.99 -14.61
C ILE A 124 -35.76 3.13 -15.83
N ASN A 125 -35.39 2.54 -16.96
CA ASN A 125 -36.22 2.57 -18.17
C ASN A 125 -37.62 1.95 -17.93
N ALA A 126 -37.68 0.83 -17.20
CA ALA A 126 -38.96 0.20 -16.87
C ALA A 126 -39.83 1.08 -15.97
N VAL A 127 -39.24 1.77 -14.99
CA VAL A 127 -39.95 2.69 -14.08
C VAL A 127 -40.39 3.96 -14.80
N ASP A 128 -39.55 4.54 -15.65
CA ASP A 128 -39.89 5.73 -16.48
C ASP A 128 -41.07 5.44 -17.42
N LEU A 129 -41.19 4.20 -17.94
CA LEU A 129 -42.30 3.79 -18.80
C LEU A 129 -43.61 3.54 -18.04
N THR A 130 -43.52 3.09 -16.79
CA THR A 130 -44.67 2.65 -15.99
C THR A 130 -45.19 3.71 -15.04
N THR A 131 -44.38 4.70 -14.69
CA THR A 131 -44.72 5.71 -13.70
C THR A 131 -44.43 7.13 -14.21
N PRO A 132 -45.20 8.14 -13.76
CA PRO A 132 -44.96 9.54 -14.13
C PRO A 132 -43.83 10.19 -13.31
N ILE A 133 -43.00 9.39 -12.62
CA ILE A 133 -41.95 9.89 -11.72
C ILE A 133 -40.73 10.26 -12.55
N LYS A 134 -40.14 11.44 -12.30
CA LYS A 134 -38.84 11.82 -12.87
C LYS A 134 -37.73 11.11 -12.11
N VAL A 135 -37.35 9.92 -12.57
CA VAL A 135 -36.35 9.10 -11.87
C VAL A 135 -34.98 9.80 -11.82
N GLU A 136 -34.66 10.66 -12.80
CA GLU A 136 -33.39 11.41 -12.87
C GLU A 136 -33.06 12.25 -11.63
N ASP A 137 -34.05 12.74 -10.89
CA ASP A 137 -33.86 13.55 -9.68
C ASP A 137 -33.48 12.71 -8.44
N LEU A 138 -33.72 11.39 -8.50
CA LEU A 138 -33.44 10.44 -7.41
C LEU A 138 -32.12 9.69 -7.60
N LEU A 139 -31.46 9.89 -8.74
CA LEU A 139 -30.26 9.18 -9.12
C LEU A 139 -28.99 9.90 -8.66
N SER A 140 -27.95 9.11 -8.41
CA SER A 140 -26.62 9.66 -8.16
C SER A 140 -26.05 10.31 -9.44
N PRO A 141 -25.15 11.30 -9.32
CA PRO A 141 -24.51 11.92 -10.48
C PRO A 141 -23.81 10.93 -11.43
N PHE A 142 -23.31 9.82 -10.88
CA PHE A 142 -22.73 8.73 -11.67
C PHE A 142 -23.76 8.08 -12.59
N LEU A 143 -24.92 7.68 -12.06
CA LEU A 143 -25.98 7.02 -12.85
C LEU A 143 -26.60 7.97 -13.86
N ILE A 144 -26.75 9.26 -13.54
CA ILE A 144 -27.20 10.28 -14.49
C ILE A 144 -26.23 10.38 -15.68
N ARG A 145 -24.92 10.33 -15.42
CA ARG A 145 -23.90 10.35 -16.48
C ARG A 145 -23.98 9.10 -17.35
N GLU A 146 -24.11 7.91 -16.76
CA GLU A 146 -24.19 6.66 -17.52
C GLU A 146 -25.51 6.58 -18.34
N LEU A 147 -26.64 7.01 -17.78
CA LEU A 147 -27.90 7.17 -18.53
C LEU A 147 -27.76 8.08 -19.74
N ARG A 148 -27.12 9.25 -19.58
CA ARG A 148 -26.92 10.21 -20.67
C ARG A 148 -26.03 9.65 -21.79
N LYS A 149 -25.07 8.78 -21.45
CA LYS A 149 -24.25 8.08 -22.45
C LYS A 149 -25.08 7.01 -23.18
N ALA A 150 -25.92 6.27 -22.45
CA ALA A 150 -26.74 5.21 -23.03
C ALA A 150 -27.87 5.73 -23.95
N LYS A 151 -28.39 6.94 -23.68
CA LYS A 151 -29.40 7.61 -24.52
C LYS A 151 -28.81 8.30 -25.78
N LYS A 152 -27.48 8.31 -25.94
CA LYS A 152 -26.77 8.99 -27.03
C LYS A 152 -26.46 8.03 -28.16
#